data_AF-A0A7X9Q575-F1
#
_entry.id   AF-A0A7X9Q575-F1
#
_cell.length_a   1.000
_cell.length_b   1.000
_cell.length_c   1.000
_cell.angle_alpha   90.00
_cell.angle_beta   90.00
_cell.angle_gamma   90.00
#
_symmetry.space_group_name_H-M   'P 1'
#
loop_
_entity.id
_entity.type
_entity.pdbx_description
1 polymer ?
#
loop_
_entity_poly.entity_id
_entity_poly.type
_entity_poly.pdbx_seq_one_letter_code
_entity_poly.pdbx_strand_id
1 'polypeptide(L)' 'VTDPHAKSHELEHEYGFGLVPNIASDYDAVIITVPHSKYKGLDEKYFKAISKDKAVIADLKGIYRNKISQRAYWSL' A
#
# COMPACT_ATOMS: atom_id res chain seq x y z
N VAL A 1 7.08 -0.49 4.62
CA VAL A 1 6.23 0.73 4.69
C VAL A 1 6.86 1.80 3.83
N THR A 2 6.08 2.61 3.10
CA THR A 2 6.58 3.74 2.31
C THR A 2 5.78 4.98 2.71
N ASP A 3 6.47 6.07 3.05
CA ASP A 3 5.90 7.41 3.26
C ASP A 3 6.96 8.43 2.78
N PRO A 4 6.69 9.15 1.68
CA PRO A 4 7.65 10.09 1.10
C PRO A 4 7.69 11.46 1.82
N HIS A 5 7.09 11.60 3.01
CA HIS A 5 7.27 12.74 3.93
C HIS A 5 7.80 12.34 5.31
N ALA A 6 7.97 11.04 5.59
CA ALA A 6 8.45 10.59 6.88
C ALA A 6 9.98 10.62 6.96
N LYS A 7 10.51 11.36 7.95
CA LYS A 7 11.92 11.26 8.34
C LYS A 7 12.11 9.88 8.98
N SER A 8 12.92 9.02 8.35
CA SER A 8 13.12 7.61 8.69
C SER A 8 13.56 7.30 10.14
N HIS A 9 13.89 8.31 10.95
CA HIS A 9 14.46 8.13 12.29
C HIS A 9 13.41 7.88 13.40
N GLU A 10 12.15 8.29 13.24
CA GLU A 10 11.13 8.11 14.30
C GLU A 10 10.29 6.83 14.16
N LEU A 11 10.11 6.31 12.94
CA LEU A 11 9.22 5.14 12.68
C LEU A 11 9.81 3.79 13.15
N GLU A 12 11.13 3.66 13.14
CA GLU A 12 11.80 2.40 13.46
C GLU A 12 11.83 2.14 14.97
N HIS A 13 11.92 3.21 15.77
CA HIS A 13 11.95 3.17 17.23
C HIS A 13 10.57 2.92 17.85
N GLU A 14 9.48 3.42 17.24
CA GLU A 14 8.13 3.25 17.79
C GLU A 14 7.41 1.98 17.31
N TYR A 15 7.69 1.50 16.10
CA TYR A 15 6.89 0.43 15.49
C TYR A 15 7.68 -0.80 15.02
N GLY A 16 9.02 -0.78 15.08
CA GLY A 16 9.85 -1.96 14.82
C GLY A 16 9.91 -2.39 13.34
N PHE A 17 9.56 -1.49 12.41
CA PHE A 17 9.72 -1.72 10.97
C PHE A 17 10.26 -0.48 10.26
N GLY A 18 11.30 -0.68 9.45
CA GLY A 18 11.93 0.36 8.65
C GLY A 18 11.14 0.73 7.38
N LEU A 19 11.38 1.93 6.89
CA LEU A 19 10.97 2.33 5.54
C LEU A 19 11.90 1.63 4.53
N VAL A 20 11.33 0.92 3.56
CA VAL A 20 12.13 0.35 2.48
C VAL A 20 12.43 1.45 1.44
N PRO A 21 13.69 1.61 1.01
CA PRO A 21 14.05 2.64 0.03
C PRO A 21 13.45 2.36 -1.35
N ASN A 22 13.16 1.09 -1.66
CA ASN A 22 12.56 0.65 -2.91
C ASN A 22 11.38 -0.28 -2.64
N ILE A 23 10.31 -0.11 -3.41
CA ILE A 23 9.11 -0.96 -3.36
C ILE A 23 9.39 -2.26 -4.13
N ALA A 24 9.10 -3.41 -3.52
CA ALA A 24 9.23 -4.71 -4.17
C ALA A 24 8.05 -4.99 -5.12
N SER A 25 8.16 -6.03 -5.94
CA SER A 25 7.13 -6.40 -6.93
C SER A 25 6.36 -7.68 -6.61
N ASP A 26 6.62 -8.28 -5.45
CA ASP A 26 6.16 -9.61 -5.08
C ASP A 26 5.40 -9.63 -3.74
N TYR A 27 4.75 -8.53 -3.37
CA TYR A 27 3.94 -8.49 -2.16
C TYR A 27 2.76 -9.46 -2.23
N ASP A 28 2.56 -10.22 -1.15
CA ASP A 28 1.37 -11.05 -0.92
C ASP A 28 0.18 -10.22 -0.38
N ALA A 29 0.44 -9.07 0.22
CA ALA A 29 -0.59 -8.15 0.68
C ALA A 29 -0.11 -6.68 0.63
N VAL A 30 -1.03 -5.78 0.29
CA VAL A 30 -0.84 -4.33 0.32
C VAL A 30 -1.92 -3.73 1.22
N ILE A 31 -1.52 -3.03 2.28
CA ILE A 31 -2.44 -2.42 3.26
C ILE A 31 -2.37 -0.90 3.14
N ILE A 32 -3.53 -0.27 2.94
CA ILE A 32 -3.70 1.16 2.74
C ILE A 32 -4.43 1.71 3.96
N THR A 33 -3.69 2.38 4.84
CA THR A 33 -4.19 2.80 6.15
C THR A 33 -4.78 4.21 6.13
N VAL A 34 -4.24 5.10 5.29
CA VAL A 34 -4.64 6.52 5.23
C VAL A 34 -4.52 7.10 3.80
N PRO A 35 -5.45 7.97 3.38
CA PRO A 35 -5.55 8.45 2.00
C PRO A 35 -4.67 9.68 1.75
N HIS A 36 -3.34 9.54 1.88
CA HIS A 36 -2.43 10.62 1.51
C HIS A 36 -2.57 10.99 0.02
N SER A 37 -2.37 12.26 -0.31
CA SER A 37 -2.55 12.79 -1.67
C SER A 37 -1.75 12.04 -2.73
N LYS A 38 -0.56 11.54 -2.36
CA LYS A 38 0.30 10.73 -3.24
C LYS A 38 -0.28 9.35 -3.54
N TYR A 39 -1.09 8.79 -2.65
CA TYR A 39 -1.73 7.50 -2.87
C TYR A 39 -3.02 7.64 -3.65
N LYS A 40 -3.79 8.72 -3.48
CA LYS A 40 -5.06 8.93 -4.22
C LYS A 40 -4.94 8.81 -5.75
N GLY A 41 -3.76 9.06 -6.32
CA GLY A 41 -3.49 8.94 -7.76
C GLY A 41 -3.02 7.57 -8.23
N LEU A 42 -2.81 6.61 -7.34
CA LEU A 42 -2.47 5.24 -7.70
C LEU A 42 -3.71 4.52 -8.27
N ASP A 43 -3.47 3.54 -9.12
CA ASP A 43 -4.52 2.78 -9.79
C ASP A 43 -4.27 1.26 -9.66
N GLU A 44 -5.21 0.48 -10.19
CA GLU A 44 -5.09 -0.98 -10.21
C GLU A 44 -3.78 -1.45 -10.88
N LYS A 45 -3.33 -0.75 -11.93
CA LYS A 45 -2.09 -1.10 -12.63
C LYS A 45 -0.88 -0.99 -11.71
N TYR A 46 -0.82 0.05 -10.89
CA TYR A 46 0.22 0.18 -9.88
C TYR A 46 0.20 -0.99 -8.89
N PHE A 47 -0.97 -1.30 -8.32
CA PHE A 47 -1.07 -2.39 -7.33
C PHE A 47 -0.70 -3.74 -7.92
N LYS A 48 -1.03 -3.99 -9.19
CA LYS A 48 -0.57 -5.20 -9.90
C LYS A 48 0.93 -5.25 -10.08
N ALA A 49 1.56 -4.13 -10.42
CA ALA A 49 3.00 -4.09 -10.68
C ALA A 49 3.83 -4.39 -9.42
N ILE A 50 3.28 -4.08 -8.24
CA ILE A 50 3.97 -4.28 -6.97
C ILE A 50 3.60 -5.59 -6.26
N SER A 51 2.61 -6.34 -6.76
CA SER A 51 2.04 -7.48 -6.02
C SER A 51 1.83 -8.72 -6.87
N LYS A 52 1.91 -9.87 -6.21
CA LYS A 52 1.59 -11.17 -6.84
C LYS A 52 0.14 -11.22 -7.29
N ASP A 53 -0.18 -12.13 -8.21
CA ASP A 53 -1.53 -12.24 -8.75
C ASP A 53 -2.61 -12.59 -7.72
N LYS A 54 -2.24 -13.30 -6.67
CA LYS A 54 -3.14 -13.65 -5.55
C LYS A 54 -3.05 -12.69 -4.37
N ALA A 55 -2.41 -11.54 -4.55
CA ALA A 55 -2.24 -10.60 -3.46
C ALA A 55 -3.55 -9.95 -3.03
N VAL A 56 -3.63 -9.61 -1.74
CA VAL A 56 -4.76 -8.91 -1.16
C VAL A 56 -4.46 -7.41 -1.08
N ILE A 57 -5.39 -6.58 -1.54
CA ILE A 57 -5.37 -5.14 -1.33
C ILE A 57 -6.41 -4.81 -0.26
N ALA A 58 -5.92 -4.44 0.93
CA ALA A 58 -6.74 -4.05 2.07
C ALA A 58 -6.77 -2.51 2.18
N ASP A 59 -7.93 -1.91 1.98
CA ASP A 59 -8.14 -0.47 2.05
C ASP A 59 -9.02 -0.10 3.24
N LEU A 60 -8.41 0.40 4.30
CA LEU A 60 -9.10 0.72 5.56
C LEU A 60 -10.07 1.90 5.42
N LYS A 61 -9.96 2.71 4.35
CA LYS A 61 -10.84 3.87 4.10
C LYS A 61 -11.72 3.72 2.87
N GLY A 62 -11.58 2.63 2.11
CA GLY A 62 -12.41 2.31 0.96
C GLY A 62 -12.29 3.28 -0.22
N ILE A 63 -11.18 4.02 -0.33
CA ILE A 63 -10.93 4.98 -1.43
C ILE A 63 -10.74 4.33 -2.81
N TYR A 64 -10.48 3.01 -2.84
CA TYR A 64 -10.35 2.19 -4.06
C TYR A 64 -11.54 1.26 -4.31
N ARG A 65 -12.65 1.44 -3.60
CA ARG A 65 -13.87 0.67 -3.82
C ARG A 65 -14.30 0.80 -5.28
N ASN A 66 -14.59 -0.34 -5.92
CA ASN A 66 -14.93 -0.45 -7.35
C ASN A 66 -13.82 -0.02 -8.33
N LYS A 67 -12.59 0.22 -7.85
CA LYS A 67 -11.42 0.53 -8.71
C LYS A 67 -10.44 -0.63 -8.85
N ILE A 68 -10.53 -1.63 -7.97
CA ILE A 68 -9.68 -2.82 -7.97
C ILE A 68 -10.58 -4.04 -8.21
N SER A 69 -10.25 -4.78 -9.26
CA SER A 69 -10.96 -5.94 -9.80
C SER A 69 -10.04 -7.13 -10.10
N GLN A 70 -8.75 -6.87 -10.34
CA GLN A 70 -7.74 -7.86 -10.73
C GLN A 70 -6.87 -8.34 -9.56
N ARG A 71 -7.25 -7.98 -8.33
CA ARG A 71 -6.67 -8.44 -7.07
C ARG A 71 -7.79 -8.69 -6.08
N ALA A 72 -7.53 -9.52 -5.08
CA ALA A 72 -8.47 -9.68 -3.97
C ALA A 72 -8.57 -8.35 -3.21
N TYR A 73 -9.75 -7.72 -3.23
CA TYR A 73 -9.95 -6.41 -2.61
C TYR A 73 -10.83 -6.54 -1.38
N TRP A 74 -10.42 -5.88 -0.29
CA TRP A 74 -11.18 -5.79 0.94
C TRP A 74 -11.13 -4.36 1.49
N SER A 75 -12.26 -3.86 1.97
CA SER A 75 -12.36 -2.57 2.67
C SER A 75 -13.37 -2.62 3.79
N LEU A 76 -13.17 -1.78 4.81
CA LEU A 76 -14.17 -1.50 5.85
C LEU A 76 -15.36 -0.70 5.30
#